data_AF-A0AA96EIH6-F1
#
_entry.id   AF-A0AA96EIH6-F1
#
_cell.length_a   1.000
_cell.length_b   1.000
_cell.length_c   1.000
_cell.angle_alpha   90.00
_cell.angle_beta   90.00
_cell.angle_gamma   90.00
#
_symmetry.space_group_name_H-M   'P 1'
#
loop_
_entity.id
_entity.type
_entity.pdbx_description
1 polymer ?
#
loop_
_entity_poly.entity_id
_entity_poly.type
_entity_poly.pdbx_seq_one_letter_code
_entity_poly.pdbx_strand_id
1 'polypeptide(L)'
;MSIHIEYKHVALSLDMSALQSTAGITVPAGIRDHLYLAIVESGDSNCTTMKRGTDGRTREVRARSWGLRAFGSVDDIIEQITKASWDAEGGMIHIGNMGSSGYVSAESYIKRYRRLLQRPVAHYDALVPLMHSLLTLYGAEEAIAGSEYFSQLKRERVLTPCAYGGYSVRLTPQDDECVSILCHLAMAYQLWKDHPKIWVGFEGLGYMEGFLSNHYRRAA
;
A
#
# COMPACT_ATOMS: atom_id res chain seq x y z
N MET A 1 -17.21 1.13 20.64
CA MET A 1 -16.75 1.72 19.36
C MET A 1 -15.30 1.30 19.20
N SER A 2 -14.89 0.79 18.03
CA SER A 2 -13.50 0.41 17.78
C SER A 2 -12.73 1.60 17.22
N ILE A 3 -11.46 1.73 17.59
CA ILE A 3 -10.54 2.75 17.08
C ILE A 3 -9.52 2.05 16.19
N HIS A 4 -9.22 2.62 15.02
CA HIS A 4 -8.18 2.12 14.15
C HIS A 4 -6.83 2.68 14.59
N ILE A 5 -5.85 1.81 14.87
CA ILE A 5 -4.53 2.23 15.36
C ILE A 5 -3.48 1.99 14.27
N GLU A 6 -2.77 3.04 13.88
CA GLU A 6 -1.61 3.00 12.99
C GLU A 6 -0.31 3.00 13.81
N TYR A 7 0.50 1.96 13.67
CA TYR A 7 1.70 1.73 14.47
C TYR A 7 2.98 2.21 13.77
N LYS A 8 3.15 1.81 12.51
CA LYS A 8 4.35 2.08 11.72
C LYS A 8 3.96 2.55 10.33
N HIS A 9 4.79 3.41 9.75
CA HIS A 9 4.55 4.05 8.47
C HIS A 9 5.82 3.97 7.63
N VAL A 10 5.67 3.68 6.35
CA VAL A 10 6.74 3.63 5.36
C VAL A 10 6.24 4.30 4.10
N ALA A 11 7.05 5.18 3.50
CA ALA A 11 6.85 5.59 2.12
C ALA A 11 7.83 4.83 1.24
N LEU A 12 7.34 4.34 0.11
CA LEU A 12 8.12 3.74 -0.96
C LEU A 12 8.08 4.66 -2.17
N SER A 13 9.19 4.77 -2.89
CA SER A 13 9.30 5.48 -4.16
C SER A 13 9.78 4.50 -5.22
N LEU A 14 8.90 4.21 -6.17
CA LEU A 14 9.17 3.30 -7.27
C LEU A 14 9.57 4.12 -8.48
N ASP A 15 10.75 3.83 -9.03
CA ASP A 15 11.21 4.41 -10.29
C ASP A 15 10.52 3.72 -11.47
N MET A 16 9.86 4.51 -12.30
CA MET A 16 9.05 4.02 -13.42
C MET A 16 9.80 4.13 -14.75
N SER A 17 11.05 4.63 -14.76
CA SER A 17 11.87 4.76 -15.97
C SER A 17 12.12 3.42 -16.67
N ALA A 18 12.28 2.33 -15.90
CA ALA A 18 12.46 0.98 -16.46
C ALA A 18 11.26 0.53 -17.31
N LEU A 19 10.03 0.94 -16.95
CA LEU A 19 8.85 0.65 -17.77
C LEU A 19 8.82 1.47 -19.06
N GLN A 20 9.29 2.72 -19.01
CA GLN A 20 9.30 3.61 -20.19
C GLN A 20 10.24 3.09 -21.29
N SER A 21 11.31 2.38 -20.90
CA SER A 21 12.22 1.71 -21.83
C SER A 21 11.73 0.33 -22.30
N THR A 22 10.66 -0.21 -21.72
CA THR A 22 10.18 -1.57 -22.04
C THR A 22 9.26 -1.56 -23.26
N ALA A 23 9.68 -2.25 -24.33
CA ALA A 23 8.91 -2.35 -25.56
C ALA A 23 7.53 -2.99 -25.31
N GLY A 24 6.47 -2.35 -25.83
CA GLY A 24 5.09 -2.85 -25.73
C GLY A 24 4.34 -2.45 -24.46
N ILE A 25 4.97 -1.72 -23.54
CA ILE A 25 4.29 -1.17 -22.35
C ILE A 25 4.08 0.34 -22.54
N THR A 26 2.82 0.77 -22.54
CA THR A 26 2.50 2.20 -22.52
C THR A 26 2.32 2.65 -21.08
N VAL A 27 3.28 3.42 -20.56
CA VAL A 27 3.13 4.03 -19.23
C VAL A 27 2.03 5.09 -19.30
N PRO A 28 1.05 5.07 -18.38
CA PRO A 28 0.00 6.07 -18.38
C PRO A 28 0.53 7.48 -18.12
N ALA A 29 0.00 8.48 -18.84
CA ALA A 29 0.54 9.85 -18.88
C ALA A 29 0.60 10.58 -17.51
N GLY A 30 -0.12 10.08 -16.49
CA GLY A 30 -0.08 10.60 -15.13
C GLY A 30 1.14 10.18 -14.30
N ILE A 31 1.88 9.16 -14.74
CA ILE A 31 3.08 8.66 -14.06
C ILE A 31 4.31 9.20 -14.79
N ARG A 32 4.83 10.35 -14.34
CA ARG A 32 5.99 10.99 -14.98
C ARG A 32 7.29 10.21 -14.75
N ASP A 33 7.71 10.06 -13.50
CA ASP A 33 9.00 9.43 -13.16
C ASP A 33 8.91 8.44 -11.99
N HIS A 34 8.06 8.75 -10.99
CA HIS A 34 7.93 7.95 -9.79
C HIS A 34 6.48 7.69 -9.39
N LEU A 35 6.23 6.48 -8.90
CA LEU A 35 5.02 6.11 -8.20
C LEU A 35 5.33 5.93 -6.71
N TYR A 36 4.60 6.63 -5.85
CA TYR A 36 4.77 6.56 -4.41
C TYR A 36 3.70 5.67 -3.78
N LEU A 37 4.09 4.93 -2.74
CA LEU A 37 3.18 4.14 -1.91
C LEU A 37 3.41 4.50 -0.44
N ALA A 38 2.35 4.86 0.26
CA ALA A 38 2.36 5.00 1.71
C ALA A 38 1.76 3.74 2.33
N ILE A 39 2.60 2.95 3.00
CA ILE A 39 2.24 1.67 3.62
C ILE A 39 2.22 1.84 5.14
N VAL A 40 1.22 1.23 5.79
CA VAL A 40 0.99 1.36 7.23
C VAL A 40 0.77 0.01 7.90
N GLU A 41 1.37 -0.20 9.07
CA GLU A 41 1.02 -1.29 9.98
C GLU A 41 -0.13 -0.79 10.84
N SER A 42 -1.30 -1.38 10.71
CA SER A 42 -2.46 -0.95 11.49
C SER A 42 -3.34 -2.10 11.94
N GLY A 43 -4.30 -1.79 12.80
CA GLY A 43 -5.26 -2.75 13.31
C GLY A 43 -6.22 -2.11 14.29
N ASP A 44 -7.38 -2.74 14.44
CA ASP A 44 -8.44 -2.26 15.29
C ASP A 44 -8.15 -2.51 16.77
N SER A 45 -8.48 -1.55 17.62
CA SER A 45 -8.15 -1.56 19.05
C SER A 45 -8.78 -2.70 19.82
N ASN A 46 -9.87 -3.26 19.30
CA ASN A 46 -10.64 -4.36 19.89
C ASN A 46 -10.37 -5.73 19.24
N CYS A 47 -9.44 -5.81 18.28
CA CYS A 47 -9.12 -7.05 17.58
C CYS A 47 -7.78 -7.62 18.09
N THR A 48 -7.82 -8.88 18.53
CA THR A 48 -6.65 -9.62 19.01
C THR A 48 -6.46 -10.92 18.22
N THR A 49 -5.23 -11.44 18.27
CA THR A 49 -4.85 -12.72 17.69
C THR A 49 -3.88 -13.44 18.62
N MET A 50 -3.79 -14.76 18.49
CA MET A 50 -2.88 -15.58 19.26
C MET A 50 -1.55 -15.70 18.52
N LYS A 51 -0.47 -15.14 19.08
CA LYS A 51 0.89 -15.26 18.51
C LYS A 51 1.74 -16.15 19.41
N ARG A 52 2.43 -17.13 18.81
CA ARG A 52 3.43 -17.93 19.52
C ARG A 52 4.72 -17.14 19.63
N GLY A 53 5.18 -16.91 20.87
CA GLY A 53 6.44 -16.26 21.17
C GLY A 53 7.65 -17.15 20.88
N THR A 54 8.84 -16.56 20.91
CA THR A 54 10.12 -17.27 20.80
C THR A 54 10.37 -18.21 21.97
N ASP A 55 9.73 -17.97 23.11
CA ASP A 55 9.69 -18.86 24.29
C ASP A 55 8.73 -20.06 24.12
N GLY A 56 8.14 -20.21 22.94
CA GLY A 56 7.19 -21.27 22.62
C GLY A 56 5.79 -21.08 23.20
N ARG A 57 5.56 -20.03 24.02
CA ARG A 57 4.27 -19.74 24.66
C ARG A 57 3.37 -18.95 23.73
N THR A 58 2.10 -19.29 23.71
CA THR A 58 1.10 -18.51 22.98
C THR A 58 0.63 -17.36 23.84
N ARG A 59 0.64 -16.14 23.29
CA ARG A 59 0.14 -14.93 23.97
C ARG A 59 -0.87 -14.24 23.08
N GLU A 60 -1.90 -13.68 23.71
CA GLU A 60 -2.82 -12.79 23.03
C GLU A 60 -2.11 -11.46 22.74
N VAL A 61 -2.15 -11.04 21.48
CA VAL A 61 -1.58 -9.79 21.00
C VAL A 61 -2.60 -9.08 20.14
N ARG A 62 -2.48 -7.76 19.96
CA ARG A 62 -3.33 -7.04 19.00
C ARG A 62 -3.12 -7.58 17.58
N ALA A 63 -4.22 -7.82 16.88
CA ALA A 63 -4.18 -8.15 15.47
C ALA A 63 -3.71 -6.93 14.69
N ARG A 64 -2.64 -7.10 13.90
CA ARG A 64 -2.05 -6.04 13.08
C ARG A 64 -1.75 -6.60 11.70
N SER A 65 -1.94 -5.78 10.68
CA SER A 65 -1.58 -6.09 9.32
C SER A 65 -0.94 -4.88 8.66
N TRP A 66 -0.10 -5.16 7.67
CA TRP A 66 0.40 -4.14 6.77
C TRP A 66 -0.59 -3.95 5.63
N GLY A 67 -0.87 -2.71 5.27
CA GLY A 67 -1.76 -2.37 4.16
C GLY A 67 -1.38 -1.06 3.50
N LEU A 68 -2.02 -0.80 2.36
CA LEU A 68 -1.88 0.46 1.63
C LEU A 68 -2.70 1.54 2.32
N ARG A 69 -2.09 2.67 2.63
CA ARG A 69 -2.81 3.86 3.08
C ARG A 69 -3.17 4.78 1.92
N ALA A 70 -2.22 5.01 1.04
CA ALA A 70 -2.35 5.87 -0.12
C ALA A 70 -1.30 5.49 -1.17
N PHE A 71 -1.58 5.78 -2.43
CA PHE A 71 -0.65 5.54 -3.53
C PHE A 71 -0.87 6.56 -4.66
N GLY A 72 0.15 6.78 -5.48
CA GLY A 72 0.08 7.69 -6.62
C GLY A 72 1.28 8.64 -6.69
N SER A 73 1.08 9.82 -7.27
CA SER A 73 2.05 10.91 -7.13
C SER A 73 2.08 11.44 -5.69
N VAL A 74 3.08 12.27 -5.37
CA VAL A 74 3.15 12.94 -4.06
C VAL A 74 1.86 13.73 -3.78
N ASP A 75 1.34 14.44 -4.78
CA ASP A 75 0.11 15.23 -4.65
C ASP A 75 -1.12 14.34 -4.45
N ASP A 76 -1.23 13.23 -5.20
CA ASP A 76 -2.33 12.26 -5.03
C ASP A 76 -2.31 11.66 -3.62
N ILE A 77 -1.13 11.35 -3.07
CA ILE A 77 -1.01 10.83 -1.71
C ILE A 77 -1.44 11.89 -0.71
N ILE A 78 -0.95 13.13 -0.84
CA ILE A 78 -1.31 14.20 0.10
C ILE A 78 -2.81 14.51 0.04
N GLU A 79 -3.44 14.45 -1.13
CA GLU A 79 -4.89 14.58 -1.26
C GLU A 79 -5.63 13.46 -0.50
N GLN A 80 -5.25 12.20 -0.70
CA GLN A 80 -5.83 11.05 0.00
C GLN A 80 -5.65 11.15 1.52
N ILE A 81 -4.45 11.51 1.98
CA ILE A 81 -4.14 11.70 3.40
C ILE A 81 -4.93 12.87 3.99
N THR A 82 -5.13 13.95 3.23
CA THR A 82 -5.93 15.10 3.68
C THR A 82 -7.39 14.69 3.89
N LYS A 83 -7.98 13.93 2.96
CA LYS A 83 -9.34 13.39 3.14
C LYS A 83 -9.44 12.50 4.38
N ALA A 84 -8.45 11.64 4.58
CA ALA A 84 -8.44 10.70 5.69
C ALA A 84 -8.03 11.32 7.04
N SER A 85 -7.61 12.60 7.05
CA SER A 85 -7.24 13.33 8.27
C SER A 85 -8.46 13.68 9.13
N TRP A 86 -9.67 13.72 8.55
CA TRP A 86 -10.91 13.87 9.32
C TRP A 86 -11.12 12.72 10.30
N ASP A 87 -10.78 11.49 9.91
CA ASP A 87 -10.88 10.33 10.81
C ASP A 87 -9.87 10.43 11.97
N ALA A 88 -8.71 11.04 11.71
CA ALA A 88 -7.70 11.27 12.74
C ALA A 88 -8.16 12.33 13.76
N GLU A 89 -8.62 13.49 13.27
CA GLU A 89 -9.16 14.57 14.12
C GLU A 89 -10.39 14.11 14.92
N GLY A 90 -11.23 13.28 14.31
CA GLY A 90 -12.43 12.70 14.92
C GLY A 90 -12.15 11.55 15.91
N GLY A 91 -10.89 11.16 16.12
CA GLY A 91 -10.50 10.09 17.05
C GLY A 91 -10.78 8.67 16.55
N MET A 92 -11.09 8.50 15.27
CA MET A 92 -11.26 7.18 14.64
C MET A 92 -9.92 6.56 14.24
N ILE A 93 -8.91 7.39 13.97
CA ILE A 93 -7.53 6.96 13.68
C ILE A 93 -6.57 7.49 14.74
N HIS A 94 -5.87 6.57 15.40
CA HIS A 94 -4.84 6.87 16.38
C HIS A 94 -3.47 6.44 15.88
N ILE A 95 -2.42 7.15 16.29
CA ILE A 95 -1.03 6.74 16.03
C ILE A 95 -0.48 6.09 17.30
N GLY A 96 -0.16 4.80 17.23
CA GLY A 96 0.19 3.98 18.39
C GLY A 96 1.41 4.44 19.18
N ASN A 97 2.28 5.27 18.60
CA ASN A 97 3.47 5.83 19.25
C ASN A 97 3.25 7.26 19.82
N MET A 98 2.04 7.82 19.74
CA MET A 98 1.70 9.19 20.21
C MET A 98 1.08 9.17 21.61
N GLY A 99 1.82 8.70 22.61
CA GLY A 99 1.42 8.77 24.03
C GLY A 99 0.21 7.91 24.40
N SER A 100 -0.33 8.14 25.60
CA SER A 100 -1.39 7.30 26.20
C SER A 100 -2.76 7.44 25.52
N SER A 101 -3.04 8.57 24.86
CA SER A 101 -4.27 8.74 24.09
C SER A 101 -4.13 8.24 22.65
N GLY A 102 -2.94 8.34 22.03
CA GLY A 102 -2.75 8.02 20.60
C GLY A 102 -3.44 9.01 19.65
N TYR A 103 -4.11 10.03 20.19
CA TYR A 103 -4.81 11.06 19.43
C TYR A 103 -3.83 11.89 18.60
N VAL A 104 -4.25 12.27 17.40
CA VAL A 104 -3.45 13.12 16.51
C VAL A 104 -4.37 14.09 15.77
N SER A 105 -3.99 15.38 15.75
CA SER A 105 -4.72 16.36 14.94
C SER A 105 -4.54 16.10 13.44
N ALA A 106 -5.48 16.54 12.62
CA ALA A 106 -5.41 16.47 11.17
C ALA A 106 -4.12 17.10 10.64
N GLU A 107 -3.71 18.25 11.16
CA GLU A 107 -2.46 18.91 10.77
C GLU A 107 -1.23 18.05 11.08
N SER A 108 -1.18 17.47 12.30
CA SER A 108 -0.07 16.60 12.71
C SER A 108 -0.02 15.32 11.88
N TYR A 109 -1.18 14.77 11.54
CA TYR A 109 -1.33 13.61 10.67
C TYR A 109 -0.79 13.89 9.26
N ILE A 110 -1.24 14.97 8.62
CA ILE A 110 -0.76 15.40 7.29
C ILE A 110 0.74 15.68 7.32
N LYS A 111 1.23 16.38 8.36
CA LYS A 111 2.65 16.71 8.53
C LYS A 111 3.53 15.47 8.63
N ARG A 112 3.04 14.39 9.26
CA ARG A 112 3.74 13.10 9.33
C ARG A 112 3.95 12.51 7.94
N TYR A 113 2.90 12.43 7.12
CA TYR A 113 3.02 11.90 5.75
C TYR A 113 3.86 12.78 4.85
N ARG A 114 3.78 14.11 4.97
CA ARG A 114 4.70 15.02 4.25
C ARG A 114 6.16 14.70 4.57
N ARG A 115 6.51 14.52 5.84
CA ARG A 115 7.87 14.14 6.26
C ARG A 115 8.27 12.75 5.77
N LEU A 116 7.33 11.80 5.77
CA LEU A 116 7.54 10.46 5.29
C LEU A 116 7.89 10.44 3.78
N LEU A 117 7.15 11.22 2.98
CA LEU A 117 7.36 11.35 1.54
C LEU A 117 8.64 12.12 1.16
N GLN A 118 9.25 12.87 2.09
CA GLN A 118 10.57 13.50 1.88
C GLN A 118 11.71 12.49 2.00
N ARG A 119 11.46 11.33 2.62
CA ARG A 119 12.46 10.28 2.84
C ARG A 119 11.88 8.90 2.51
N PRO A 120 11.41 8.69 1.27
CA PRO A 120 10.91 7.39 0.88
C PRO A 120 12.06 6.39 0.79
N VAL A 121 11.77 5.12 1.02
CA VAL A 121 12.67 4.04 0.58
C VAL A 121 12.54 3.93 -0.93
N ALA A 122 13.66 3.94 -1.64
CA ALA A 122 13.72 3.99 -3.09
C ALA A 122 14.51 2.81 -3.67
N HIS A 123 14.60 2.76 -5.01
CA HIS A 123 15.31 1.71 -5.75
C HIS A 123 14.73 0.31 -5.48
N TYR A 124 15.54 -0.73 -5.68
CA TYR A 124 15.13 -2.12 -5.53
C TYR A 124 14.58 -2.43 -4.12
N ASP A 125 15.09 -1.78 -3.09
CA ASP A 125 14.62 -1.95 -1.71
C ASP A 125 13.12 -1.63 -1.57
N ALA A 126 12.61 -0.68 -2.36
CA ALA A 126 11.20 -0.32 -2.36
C ALA A 126 10.28 -1.42 -2.90
N LEU A 127 10.81 -2.36 -3.71
CA LEU A 127 10.05 -3.47 -4.27
C LEU A 127 9.93 -4.65 -3.30
N VAL A 128 10.90 -4.82 -2.39
CA VAL A 128 10.97 -5.96 -1.46
C VAL A 128 9.66 -6.18 -0.69
N PRO A 129 9.02 -5.14 -0.10
CA PRO A 129 7.70 -5.29 0.53
C PRO A 129 6.60 -5.84 -0.37
N LEU A 130 6.66 -5.53 -1.66
CA LEU A 130 5.61 -5.78 -2.65
C LEU A 130 5.74 -7.15 -3.30
N MET A 131 6.95 -7.73 -3.30
CA MET A 131 7.20 -9.05 -3.86
C MET A 131 6.26 -10.10 -3.24
N HIS A 132 5.57 -10.83 -4.11
CA HIS A 132 4.56 -11.84 -3.82
C HIS A 132 3.33 -11.37 -3.04
N SER A 133 3.19 -10.06 -2.79
CA SER A 133 1.96 -9.48 -2.25
C SER A 133 0.81 -9.59 -3.25
N LEU A 134 -0.41 -9.47 -2.76
CA LEU A 134 -1.61 -9.38 -3.59
C LEU A 134 -1.98 -7.91 -3.77
N LEU A 135 -1.91 -7.43 -5.00
CA LEU A 135 -2.51 -6.16 -5.40
C LEU A 135 -3.99 -6.39 -5.62
N THR A 136 -4.85 -5.75 -4.84
CA THR A 136 -6.30 -5.92 -4.91
C THR A 136 -6.98 -4.63 -5.38
N LEU A 137 -7.92 -4.77 -6.32
CA LEU A 137 -8.77 -3.73 -6.87
C LEU A 137 -10.22 -4.01 -6.43
N TYR A 138 -10.71 -3.24 -5.47
CA TYR A 138 -12.07 -3.40 -4.93
C TYR A 138 -13.06 -2.48 -5.66
N GLY A 139 -14.27 -3.00 -5.93
CA GLY A 139 -15.29 -2.26 -6.67
C GLY A 139 -14.93 -1.99 -8.13
N ALA A 140 -14.03 -2.81 -8.71
CA ALA A 140 -13.40 -2.55 -10.00
C ALA A 140 -14.00 -3.35 -11.17
N GLU A 141 -15.08 -4.10 -10.98
CA GLU A 141 -15.59 -5.04 -11.99
C GLU A 141 -15.90 -4.39 -13.36
N GLU A 142 -16.65 -3.29 -13.35
CA GLU A 142 -16.99 -2.56 -14.58
C GLU A 142 -15.74 -1.92 -15.23
N ALA A 143 -14.85 -1.37 -14.40
CA ALA A 143 -13.62 -0.73 -14.87
C ALA A 143 -12.63 -1.74 -15.45
N ILE A 144 -12.53 -2.94 -14.86
CA ILE A 144 -11.72 -4.05 -15.38
C ILE A 144 -12.21 -4.45 -16.77
N ALA A 145 -13.52 -4.51 -17.01
CA ALA A 145 -14.08 -4.81 -18.32
C ALA A 145 -13.73 -3.74 -19.37
N GLY A 146 -13.59 -2.48 -18.96
CA GLY A 146 -13.13 -1.38 -19.82
C GLY A 146 -11.62 -1.32 -20.03
N SER A 147 -10.83 -2.05 -19.23
CA SER A 147 -9.37 -2.08 -19.31
C SER A 147 -8.88 -3.31 -20.06
N GLU A 148 -8.23 -3.11 -21.21
CA GLU A 148 -7.67 -4.21 -22.01
C GLU A 148 -6.69 -5.06 -21.19
N TYR A 149 -5.83 -4.40 -20.42
CA TYR A 149 -4.82 -5.05 -19.58
C TYR A 149 -5.43 -5.96 -18.51
N PHE A 150 -6.34 -5.44 -17.67
CA PHE A 150 -6.95 -6.25 -16.62
C PHE A 150 -7.93 -7.29 -17.18
N SER A 151 -8.59 -6.99 -18.29
CA SER A 151 -9.40 -7.98 -19.04
C SER A 151 -8.55 -9.11 -19.59
N GLN A 152 -7.34 -8.84 -20.08
CA GLN A 152 -6.40 -9.88 -20.50
C GLN A 152 -5.96 -10.74 -19.31
N LEU A 153 -5.50 -10.14 -18.20
CA LEU A 153 -5.11 -10.88 -17.01
C LEU A 153 -6.25 -11.75 -16.45
N LYS A 154 -7.50 -11.28 -16.55
CA LYS A 154 -8.70 -12.04 -16.19
C LYS A 154 -8.91 -13.26 -17.11
N ARG A 155 -8.75 -13.10 -18.43
CA ARG A 155 -8.83 -14.21 -19.40
C ARG A 155 -7.75 -15.26 -19.17
N GLU A 156 -6.55 -14.82 -18.83
CA GLU A 156 -5.40 -15.68 -18.52
C GLU A 156 -5.47 -16.32 -17.12
N ARG A 157 -6.52 -16.00 -16.34
CA ARG A 157 -6.72 -16.48 -14.95
C ARG A 157 -5.60 -16.07 -13.97
N VAL A 158 -4.87 -15.01 -14.31
CA VAL A 158 -3.86 -14.39 -13.43
C VAL A 158 -4.54 -13.41 -12.46
N LEU A 159 -5.58 -12.72 -12.91
CA LEU A 159 -6.43 -11.87 -12.08
C LEU A 159 -7.56 -12.71 -11.47
N THR A 160 -7.54 -12.90 -10.16
CA THR A 160 -8.46 -13.78 -9.43
C THR A 160 -9.52 -12.98 -8.67
N PRO A 161 -10.79 -13.41 -8.65
CA PRO A 161 -11.81 -12.77 -7.82
C PRO A 161 -11.50 -12.94 -6.32
N CYS A 162 -11.82 -11.93 -5.52
CA CYS A 162 -11.69 -11.96 -4.07
C CYS A 162 -12.95 -11.38 -3.38
N ALA A 163 -12.93 -11.26 -2.06
CA ALA A 163 -14.07 -10.79 -1.29
C ALA A 163 -14.52 -9.37 -1.71
N TYR A 164 -15.79 -9.06 -1.42
CA TYR A 164 -16.38 -7.73 -1.66
C TYR A 164 -16.34 -7.25 -3.13
N GLY A 165 -16.45 -8.18 -4.08
CA GLY A 165 -16.45 -7.85 -5.52
C GLY A 165 -15.10 -7.31 -6.01
N GLY A 166 -14.02 -7.65 -5.30
CA GLY A 166 -12.66 -7.29 -5.68
C GLY A 166 -12.03 -8.30 -6.63
N TYR A 167 -10.94 -7.87 -7.26
CA TYR A 167 -10.05 -8.71 -8.04
C TYR A 167 -8.62 -8.49 -7.58
N SER A 168 -7.86 -9.58 -7.44
CA SER A 168 -6.49 -9.56 -6.96
C SER A 168 -5.54 -10.19 -7.97
N VAL A 169 -4.35 -9.62 -8.10
CA VAL A 169 -3.22 -10.19 -8.83
C VAL A 169 -2.04 -10.33 -7.88
N ARG A 170 -1.33 -11.47 -7.95
CA ARG A 170 -0.11 -11.67 -7.17
C ARG A 170 1.06 -11.02 -7.88
N LEU A 171 1.77 -10.15 -7.17
CA LEU A 171 2.96 -9.45 -7.65
C LEU A 171 4.18 -10.35 -7.61
N THR A 172 4.27 -11.28 -8.55
CA THR A 172 5.44 -12.17 -8.68
C THR A 172 6.40 -11.59 -9.73
N PRO A 173 7.69 -11.38 -9.39
CA PRO A 173 8.70 -11.06 -10.39
C PRO A 173 8.74 -12.15 -11.47
N GLN A 174 8.65 -11.76 -12.73
CA GLN A 174 8.74 -12.68 -13.88
C GLN A 174 10.05 -12.54 -14.65
N ASP A 175 10.83 -11.52 -14.29
CA ASP A 175 12.05 -11.06 -14.92
C ASP A 175 13.05 -10.63 -13.84
N ASP A 176 14.32 -10.48 -14.23
CA ASP A 176 15.40 -10.09 -13.33
C ASP A 176 15.23 -8.64 -12.81
N GLU A 177 14.38 -7.83 -13.45
CA GLU A 177 14.20 -6.40 -13.16
C GLU A 177 12.87 -6.04 -12.47
N CYS A 178 12.03 -7.02 -12.14
CA CYS A 178 10.71 -6.80 -11.50
C CYS A 178 9.78 -5.85 -12.31
N VAL A 179 9.94 -5.77 -13.63
CA VAL A 179 9.15 -4.88 -14.50
C VAL A 179 7.68 -5.28 -14.48
N SER A 180 7.39 -6.57 -14.33
CA SER A 180 6.02 -7.07 -14.16
C SER A 180 5.29 -6.41 -12.98
N ILE A 181 5.98 -6.22 -11.84
CA ILE A 181 5.44 -5.57 -10.65
C ILE A 181 5.14 -4.11 -10.95
N LEU A 182 6.10 -3.39 -11.51
CA LEU A 182 5.94 -1.98 -11.87
C LEU A 182 4.75 -1.80 -12.84
N CYS A 183 4.60 -2.70 -13.82
CA CYS A 183 3.52 -2.68 -14.80
C CYS A 183 2.14 -2.83 -14.12
N HIS A 184 1.98 -3.82 -13.25
CA HIS A 184 0.73 -3.99 -12.49
C HIS A 184 0.35 -2.73 -11.70
N LEU A 185 1.34 -2.09 -11.07
CA LEU A 185 1.14 -0.88 -10.27
C LEU A 185 0.79 0.34 -11.14
N ALA A 186 1.46 0.50 -12.28
CA ALA A 186 1.16 1.57 -13.23
C ALA A 186 -0.27 1.47 -13.75
N MET A 187 -0.68 0.26 -14.14
CA MET A 187 -2.01 0.01 -14.68
C MET A 187 -3.08 0.16 -13.60
N ALA A 188 -2.83 -0.27 -12.37
CA ALA A 188 -3.74 -0.04 -11.25
C ALA A 188 -3.91 1.44 -10.92
N TYR A 189 -2.82 2.21 -10.96
CA TYR A 189 -2.88 3.67 -10.78
C TYR A 189 -3.72 4.33 -11.86
N GLN A 190 -3.52 3.99 -13.13
CA GLN A 190 -4.33 4.55 -14.21
C GLN A 190 -5.81 4.21 -14.04
N LEU A 191 -6.11 2.93 -13.74
CA LEU A 191 -7.48 2.49 -13.53
C LEU A 191 -8.15 3.26 -12.38
N TRP A 192 -7.42 3.51 -11.29
CA TRP A 192 -7.91 4.31 -10.17
C TRP A 192 -8.13 5.78 -10.54
N LYS A 193 -7.23 6.39 -11.33
CA LYS A 193 -7.40 7.77 -11.81
C LYS A 193 -8.64 7.92 -12.69
N ASP A 194 -8.88 6.96 -13.57
CA ASP A 194 -10.04 6.97 -14.47
C ASP A 194 -11.35 6.64 -13.71
N HIS A 195 -11.23 5.87 -12.62
CA HIS A 195 -12.36 5.44 -11.81
C HIS A 195 -12.11 5.65 -10.31
N PRO A 196 -12.28 6.88 -9.78
CA PRO A 196 -11.95 7.20 -8.38
C PRO A 196 -12.75 6.45 -7.30
N LYS A 197 -13.78 5.69 -7.70
CA LYS A 197 -14.57 4.82 -6.80
C LYS A 197 -13.87 3.49 -6.52
N ILE A 198 -12.87 3.11 -7.31
CA ILE A 198 -12.08 1.91 -7.07
C ILE A 198 -11.20 2.14 -5.86
N TRP A 199 -11.13 1.15 -4.98
CA TRP A 199 -10.15 1.14 -3.91
C TRP A 199 -9.02 0.17 -4.27
N VAL A 200 -7.78 0.62 -4.08
CA VAL A 200 -6.58 -0.19 -4.31
C VAL A 200 -5.99 -0.56 -2.96
N GLY A 201 -5.66 -1.84 -2.78
CA GLY A 201 -5.09 -2.36 -1.54
C GLY A 201 -3.96 -3.36 -1.79
N PHE A 202 -3.18 -3.58 -0.75
CA PHE A 202 -2.23 -4.70 -0.70
C PHE A 202 -2.61 -5.66 0.41
N GLU A 203 -2.57 -6.95 0.11
CA GLU A 203 -2.65 -8.02 1.10
C GLU A 203 -1.36 -8.83 1.07
N GLY A 204 -0.97 -9.37 2.24
CA GLY A 204 0.19 -10.27 2.32
C GLY A 204 1.54 -9.61 2.05
N LEU A 205 1.75 -8.37 2.53
CA LEU A 205 3.05 -7.68 2.55
C LEU A 205 4.03 -8.41 3.53
N GLY A 206 4.48 -9.60 3.13
CA GLY A 206 5.12 -10.58 4.01
C GLY A 206 6.58 -10.28 4.37
N TYR A 207 7.28 -9.46 3.58
CA TYR A 207 8.69 -9.14 3.79
C TYR A 207 8.92 -7.89 4.65
N MET A 208 7.85 -7.31 5.21
CA MET A 208 7.93 -6.05 5.97
C MET A 208 8.81 -6.14 7.21
N GLU A 209 8.79 -7.25 7.96
CA GLU A 209 9.63 -7.38 9.17
C GLU A 209 11.14 -7.38 8.83
N GLY A 210 11.54 -8.10 7.78
CA GLY A 210 12.92 -8.10 7.28
C GLY A 210 13.32 -6.74 6.72
N PHE A 211 12.47 -6.17 5.86
CA PHE A 211 12.66 -4.83 5.28
C PHE A 211 12.89 -3.75 6.36
N LEU A 212 12.03 -3.69 7.38
CA LEU A 212 12.16 -2.69 8.43
C LEU A 212 13.44 -2.82 9.26
N SER A 213 13.94 -4.04 9.46
CA SER A 213 15.19 -4.23 10.20
C SER A 213 16.39 -3.54 9.53
N ASN A 214 16.35 -3.39 8.21
CA ASN A 214 17.39 -2.72 7.40
C ASN A 214 17.16 -1.21 7.25
N HIS A 215 15.90 -0.76 7.22
CA HIS A 215 15.57 0.65 6.94
C HIS A 215 15.17 1.48 8.16
N TYR A 216 14.59 0.87 9.19
CA TYR A 216 14.10 1.59 10.37
C TYR A 216 15.21 2.01 11.33
N ARG A 217 16.38 1.35 11.32
CA ARG A 217 17.56 1.76 12.10
C ARG A 217 18.20 3.08 11.62
N ARG A 218 17.84 3.57 10.43
CA ARG A 218 18.45 4.79 9.84
C ARG A 218 17.59 6.05 10.00
N ALA A 219 16.39 5.93 10.58
CA ALA A 219 15.43 7.04 10.67
C ALA A 219 15.10 7.48 12.11
N ALA A 220 15.80 6.93 13.12
CA ALA A 220 15.73 7.36 14.51
C ALA A 220 16.80 8.39 14.84
#